data_AF-D7MJW0-F1
#
_entry.id   AF-D7MJW0-F1
#
_cell.length_a   1.000
_cell.length_b   1.000
_cell.length_c   1.000
_cell.angle_alpha   90.00
_cell.angle_beta   90.00
_cell.angle_gamma   90.00
#
_symmetry.space_group_name_H-M   'P 1'
#
loop_
_entity.id
_entity.type
_entity.pdbx_description
1 polymer ?
#
loop_
_entity_poly.entity_id
_entity_poly.type
_entity_poly.pdbx_seq_one_letter_code
_entity_poly.pdbx_strand_id
1 'polypeptide(L)'
;MIRPFLPRKFPFIPATDVAGEVVEVGSGVKNLKAGDKVVGIVSYLTGGGLAEYVVVSEKLTIKRPQEVGAAEAAALPVPGLTALYVLTHHAGLKLDGTDKQANILVTAASGGVGHYAVQLAKLGNAHVTATCGARNIDFVKSLGADEVLDYKTPEGATLKSPSGKKYDVVIHCANSIPFSTFELNLSENGKVIDITPRPSAIWTYAVKNLTMSKKQFVPLFLIQKLAENLKYLVNLVKEGKVKTVIDSKYSLSKAEDAWPAKSIDGHATGKIIVEP
;
A
#
# COMPACT_ATOMS: atom_id res chain seq x y z
N MET A 1 14.15 5.01 4.27
CA MET A 1 14.64 4.21 5.42
C MET A 1 14.62 5.11 6.65
N ILE A 2 13.91 4.74 7.72
CA ILE A 2 13.73 5.54 8.95
C ILE A 2 14.96 5.35 9.87
N ARG A 3 16.16 5.60 9.34
CA ARG A 3 17.38 5.68 10.17
C ARG A 3 17.35 7.02 10.93
N PRO A 4 17.72 7.07 12.22
CA PRO A 4 18.36 6.01 13.02
C PRO A 4 17.42 5.10 13.84
N PHE A 5 16.09 5.22 13.70
CA PHE A 5 15.14 4.58 14.63
C PHE A 5 14.90 3.08 14.40
N LEU A 6 15.22 2.56 13.21
CA LEU A 6 15.09 1.15 12.85
C LEU A 6 16.34 0.62 12.12
N PRO A 7 16.76 -0.64 12.37
CA PRO A 7 16.20 -1.59 13.35
C PRO A 7 16.61 -1.28 14.79
N ARG A 8 15.81 -1.74 15.77
CA ARG A 8 16.03 -1.45 17.21
C ARG A 8 17.29 -2.12 17.78
N LYS A 9 17.65 -3.30 17.28
CA LYS A 9 18.80 -4.11 17.72
C LYS A 9 19.30 -4.98 16.56
N PHE A 10 20.60 -5.33 16.57
CA PHE A 10 21.21 -6.30 15.67
C PHE A 10 21.59 -7.61 16.40
N PRO A 11 21.55 -8.77 15.71
CA PRO A 11 21.06 -8.99 14.34
C PRO A 11 19.55 -8.75 14.22
N PHE A 12 19.06 -8.47 13.00
CA PHE A 12 17.65 -8.13 12.73
C PHE A 12 17.11 -9.01 11.60
N ILE A 13 15.96 -9.66 11.85
CA ILE A 13 15.25 -10.45 10.84
C ILE A 13 14.20 -9.54 10.17
N PRO A 14 14.29 -9.25 8.87
CA PRO A 14 13.37 -8.33 8.19
C PRO A 14 11.96 -8.89 7.95
N ALA A 15 11.14 -8.07 7.27
CA ALA A 15 9.74 -8.30 6.89
C ALA A 15 8.73 -8.32 8.05
N THR A 16 7.51 -7.89 7.75
CA THR A 16 6.42 -7.73 8.74
C THR A 16 5.07 -8.27 8.29
N ASP A 17 4.82 -8.36 6.98
CA ASP A 17 3.59 -8.92 6.47
C ASP A 17 3.71 -10.45 6.44
N VAL A 18 2.83 -11.16 7.16
CA VAL A 18 2.91 -12.63 7.27
C VAL A 18 1.54 -13.30 7.19
N ALA A 19 1.53 -14.53 6.70
CA ALA A 19 0.37 -15.42 6.77
C ALA A 19 0.84 -16.84 7.03
N GLY A 20 0.11 -17.58 7.86
CA GLY A 20 0.56 -18.89 8.34
C GLY A 20 -0.51 -19.63 9.12
N GLU A 21 -0.06 -20.56 9.95
CA GLU A 21 -0.89 -21.33 10.88
C GLU A 21 -0.42 -21.06 12.31
N VAL A 22 -1.38 -20.90 13.23
CA VAL A 22 -1.08 -20.76 14.65
C VAL A 22 -0.60 -22.11 15.18
N VAL A 23 0.61 -22.14 15.75
CA VAL A 23 1.17 -23.35 16.40
C VAL A 23 1.05 -23.30 17.92
N GLU A 24 1.08 -22.11 18.51
CA GLU A 24 0.96 -21.88 19.95
C GLU A 24 0.30 -20.52 20.21
N VAL A 25 -0.36 -20.37 21.36
CA VAL A 25 -0.96 -19.11 21.81
C VAL A 25 -0.54 -18.79 23.24
N GLY A 26 -0.31 -17.50 23.51
CA GLY A 26 -0.06 -17.04 24.88
C GLY A 26 -1.31 -17.13 25.75
N SER A 27 -1.14 -17.18 27.07
CA SER A 27 -2.23 -17.37 28.06
C SER A 27 -3.35 -16.33 28.01
N GLY A 28 -3.09 -15.14 27.47
CA GLY A 28 -4.08 -14.06 27.33
C GLY A 28 -4.84 -14.05 26.01
N VAL A 29 -4.52 -14.93 25.07
CA VAL A 29 -5.16 -15.00 23.75
C VAL A 29 -6.54 -15.63 23.88
N LYS A 30 -7.55 -15.03 23.24
CA LYS A 30 -8.95 -15.47 23.37
C LYS A 30 -9.58 -15.91 22.04
N ASN A 31 -9.13 -15.33 20.93
CA ASN A 31 -9.80 -15.45 19.64
C ASN A 31 -9.09 -16.39 18.65
N LEU A 32 -7.91 -16.90 19.02
CA LEU A 32 -7.08 -17.78 18.21
C LEU A 32 -6.72 -19.03 18.99
N LYS A 33 -6.50 -20.13 18.27
CA LYS A 33 -6.03 -21.42 18.80
C LYS A 33 -5.09 -22.08 17.80
N ALA A 34 -4.33 -23.08 18.26
CA ALA A 34 -3.50 -23.90 17.38
C ALA A 34 -4.33 -24.49 16.22
N GLY A 35 -3.75 -24.51 15.02
CA GLY A 35 -4.40 -24.94 13.79
C GLY A 35 -5.15 -23.84 13.02
N ASP A 36 -5.43 -22.68 13.64
CA ASP A 36 -6.10 -21.57 12.94
C ASP A 36 -5.18 -21.01 11.85
N LYS A 37 -5.70 -20.89 10.62
CA LYS A 37 -5.02 -20.19 9.52
C LYS A 37 -5.20 -18.69 9.70
N VAL A 38 -4.11 -17.92 9.58
CA VAL A 38 -4.10 -16.49 9.93
C VAL A 38 -3.29 -15.65 8.94
N VAL A 39 -3.54 -14.35 9.00
CA VAL A 39 -2.74 -13.28 8.41
C VAL A 39 -2.51 -12.22 9.48
N GLY A 40 -1.32 -11.61 9.50
CA GLY A 40 -1.00 -10.62 10.50
C GLY A 40 0.17 -9.70 10.15
N ILE A 41 0.38 -8.74 11.06
CA ILE A 41 1.44 -7.73 10.95
C ILE A 41 2.37 -7.89 12.15
N VAL A 42 3.60 -8.28 11.87
CA VAL A 42 4.68 -8.29 12.86
C VAL A 42 5.07 -6.85 13.20
N SER A 43 5.50 -6.61 14.43
CA SER A 43 5.97 -5.29 14.85
C SER A 43 7.13 -4.80 13.98
N TYR A 44 7.00 -3.59 13.44
CA TYR A 44 8.08 -2.93 12.67
C TYR A 44 9.37 -2.75 13.47
N LEU A 45 9.29 -2.71 14.81
CA LEU A 45 10.45 -2.56 15.69
C LEU A 45 11.30 -3.83 15.77
N THR A 46 10.66 -5.00 15.64
CA THR A 46 11.33 -6.30 15.84
C THR A 46 11.53 -7.06 14.54
N GLY A 47 10.70 -6.82 13.52
CA GLY A 47 10.68 -7.65 12.32
C GLY A 47 10.42 -9.12 12.68
N GLY A 48 10.80 -10.03 11.79
CA GLY A 48 10.69 -11.48 12.01
C GLY A 48 9.99 -12.25 10.90
N GLY A 49 9.57 -11.59 9.82
CA GLY A 49 8.80 -12.26 8.75
C GLY A 49 9.63 -13.18 7.84
N LEU A 50 10.94 -12.96 7.72
CA LEU A 50 11.85 -13.89 7.02
C LEU A 50 12.33 -15.01 7.96
N ALA A 51 11.38 -15.81 8.45
CA ALA A 51 11.61 -16.94 9.33
C ALA A 51 10.49 -17.99 9.19
N GLU A 52 10.74 -19.22 9.62
CA GLU A 52 9.72 -20.29 9.66
C GLU A 52 8.65 -20.02 10.73
N TYR A 53 9.02 -19.32 11.82
CA TYR A 53 8.14 -18.98 12.94
C TYR A 53 8.30 -17.52 13.33
N VAL A 54 7.19 -16.88 13.71
CA VAL A 54 7.19 -15.50 14.20
C VAL A 54 6.08 -15.28 15.21
N VAL A 55 6.36 -14.45 16.22
CA VAL A 55 5.38 -14.07 17.23
C VAL A 55 4.66 -12.80 16.77
N VAL A 56 3.33 -12.85 16.74
CA VAL A 56 2.48 -11.72 16.36
C VAL A 56 1.46 -11.46 17.46
N SER A 57 1.18 -10.18 17.73
CA SER A 57 0.13 -9.81 18.67
C SER A 57 -1.23 -10.27 18.16
N GLU A 58 -2.09 -10.80 19.05
CA GLU A 58 -3.49 -11.12 18.73
C GLU A 58 -4.21 -9.90 18.11
N LYS A 59 -3.89 -8.68 18.57
CA LYS A 59 -4.47 -7.44 18.05
C LYS A 59 -4.09 -7.12 16.60
N LEU A 60 -3.08 -7.77 16.05
CA LEU A 60 -2.61 -7.58 14.67
C LEU A 60 -2.74 -8.87 13.86
N THR A 61 -3.54 -9.84 14.33
CA THR A 61 -3.70 -11.14 13.70
C THR A 61 -5.18 -11.40 13.44
N ILE A 62 -5.52 -11.73 12.19
CA ILE A 62 -6.89 -12.01 11.75
C ILE A 62 -6.93 -13.43 11.17
N LYS A 63 -8.04 -14.14 11.38
CA LYS A 63 -8.27 -15.44 10.74
C LYS A 63 -8.32 -15.27 9.22
N ARG A 64 -7.56 -16.12 8.53
CA ARG A 64 -7.57 -16.21 7.08
C ARG A 64 -8.67 -17.20 6.65
N PRO A 65 -9.67 -16.76 5.87
CA PRO A 65 -10.70 -17.66 5.36
C PRO A 65 -10.08 -18.64 4.37
N GLN A 66 -10.71 -19.81 4.20
CA GLN A 66 -10.17 -20.90 3.37
C GLN A 66 -10.03 -20.49 1.89
N GLU A 67 -10.89 -19.59 1.43
CA GLU A 67 -10.91 -19.07 0.06
C GLU A 67 -9.72 -18.15 -0.27
N VAL A 68 -9.00 -17.64 0.76
CA VAL A 68 -7.86 -16.76 0.57
C VAL A 68 -6.57 -17.53 0.87
N GLY A 69 -5.75 -17.71 -0.15
CA GLY A 69 -4.46 -18.38 -0.03
C GLY A 69 -3.44 -17.60 0.81
N ALA A 70 -2.40 -18.30 1.25
CA ALA A 70 -1.40 -17.72 2.16
C ALA A 70 -0.61 -16.59 1.53
N ALA A 71 -0.17 -16.78 0.28
CA ALA A 71 0.59 -15.77 -0.44
C ALA A 71 -0.25 -14.52 -0.72
N GLU A 72 -1.53 -14.70 -1.10
CA GLU A 72 -2.44 -13.59 -1.32
C GLU A 72 -2.67 -12.80 -0.03
N ALA A 73 -2.86 -13.51 1.08
CA ALA A 73 -3.08 -12.88 2.38
C ALA A 73 -1.83 -12.18 2.91
N ALA A 74 -0.64 -12.77 2.80
CA ALA A 74 0.62 -12.16 3.22
C ALA A 74 0.97 -10.92 2.38
N ALA A 75 0.40 -10.77 1.18
CA ALA A 75 0.60 -9.60 0.35
C ALA A 75 -0.27 -8.40 0.77
N LEU A 76 -1.27 -8.57 1.63
CA LEU A 76 -2.26 -7.54 1.97
C LEU A 76 -1.82 -6.51 3.02
N PRO A 77 -1.16 -6.86 4.13
CA PRO A 77 -1.21 -6.03 5.33
C PRO A 77 -0.66 -4.61 5.13
N VAL A 78 0.65 -4.39 5.05
CA VAL A 78 1.19 -3.03 4.82
C VAL A 78 0.61 -2.36 3.56
N PRO A 79 0.67 -2.96 2.36
CA PRO A 79 0.33 -2.23 1.14
C PRO A 79 -1.17 -1.97 0.98
N GLY A 80 -2.01 -2.95 1.30
CA GLY A 80 -3.46 -2.83 1.23
C GLY A 80 -4.00 -1.90 2.31
N LEU A 81 -3.49 -1.97 3.54
CA LEU A 81 -3.89 -1.06 4.62
C LEU A 81 -3.50 0.38 4.32
N THR A 82 -2.31 0.59 3.75
CA THR A 82 -1.88 1.92 3.29
C THR A 82 -2.85 2.48 2.26
N ALA A 83 -3.15 1.72 1.20
CA ALA A 83 -4.07 2.15 0.15
C ALA A 83 -5.47 2.46 0.71
N LEU A 84 -6.02 1.54 1.51
CA LEU A 84 -7.33 1.68 2.13
C LEU A 84 -7.41 2.90 3.05
N TYR A 85 -6.40 3.11 3.89
CA TYR A 85 -6.37 4.23 4.83
C TYR A 85 -6.32 5.57 4.08
N VAL A 86 -5.49 5.68 3.04
CA VAL A 86 -5.40 6.90 2.24
C VAL A 86 -6.74 7.23 1.58
N LEU A 87 -7.40 6.25 0.97
CA LEU A 87 -8.69 6.46 0.31
C LEU A 87 -9.81 6.82 1.30
N THR A 88 -9.92 6.10 2.41
CA THR A 88 -11.02 6.29 3.36
C THR A 88 -10.82 7.51 4.26
N HIS A 89 -9.60 7.77 4.72
CA HIS A 89 -9.32 8.83 5.71
C HIS A 89 -8.90 10.14 5.05
N HIS A 90 -8.04 10.09 4.03
CA HIS A 90 -7.53 11.32 3.40
C HIS A 90 -8.38 11.78 2.22
N ALA A 91 -8.92 10.86 1.41
CA ALA A 91 -9.87 11.19 0.35
C ALA A 91 -11.33 11.19 0.83
N GLY A 92 -11.62 10.62 2.01
CA GLY A 92 -12.98 10.56 2.54
C GLY A 92 -13.91 9.65 1.73
N LEU A 93 -13.35 8.73 0.95
CA LEU A 93 -14.10 7.91 0.00
C LEU A 93 -14.77 6.73 0.72
N LYS A 94 -16.07 6.54 0.49
CA LYS A 94 -16.77 5.30 0.82
C LYS A 94 -16.63 4.30 -0.31
N LEU A 95 -16.23 3.08 0.06
CA LEU A 95 -16.00 1.98 -0.89
C LEU A 95 -17.29 1.21 -1.25
N ASP A 96 -18.46 1.77 -0.93
CA ASP A 96 -19.76 1.27 -1.37
C ASP A 96 -20.22 1.89 -2.70
N GLY A 97 -19.43 2.81 -3.26
CA GLY A 97 -19.69 3.47 -4.54
C GLY A 97 -20.76 4.56 -4.50
N THR A 98 -21.25 4.94 -3.31
CA THR A 98 -22.36 5.89 -3.16
C THR A 98 -21.94 7.37 -3.16
N ASP A 99 -20.66 7.64 -2.95
CA ASP A 99 -20.16 9.01 -2.92
C ASP A 99 -20.08 9.64 -4.32
N LYS A 100 -20.00 10.97 -4.36
CA LYS A 100 -19.69 11.70 -5.58
C LYS A 100 -18.32 11.26 -6.09
N GLN A 101 -18.22 11.09 -7.40
CA GLN A 101 -16.97 10.70 -8.05
C GLN A 101 -15.84 11.71 -7.74
N ALA A 102 -14.79 11.23 -7.11
CA ALA A 102 -13.54 11.96 -6.88
C ALA A 102 -12.52 11.63 -7.98
N ASN A 103 -11.63 12.57 -8.30
CA ASN A 103 -10.52 12.35 -9.22
C ASN A 103 -9.26 11.98 -8.43
N ILE A 104 -8.78 10.75 -8.60
CA ILE A 104 -7.65 10.18 -7.86
C ILE A 104 -6.49 9.96 -8.82
N LEU A 105 -5.29 10.43 -8.44
CA LEU A 105 -4.05 10.05 -9.10
C LEU A 105 -3.31 9.00 -8.26
N VAL A 106 -2.92 7.88 -8.86
CA VAL A 106 -2.05 6.87 -8.24
C VAL A 106 -0.69 6.85 -8.94
N THR A 107 0.37 7.27 -8.28
CA THR A 107 1.73 7.17 -8.85
C THR A 107 2.37 5.83 -8.54
N ALA A 108 3.23 5.32 -9.43
CA ALA A 108 3.81 3.98 -9.34
C ALA A 108 2.75 2.89 -9.11
N ALA A 109 1.65 2.98 -9.86
CA ALA A 109 0.43 2.19 -9.68
C ALA A 109 0.62 0.69 -9.89
N SER A 110 1.71 0.26 -10.54
CA SER A 110 1.99 -1.16 -10.70
C SER A 110 2.63 -1.81 -9.46
N GLY A 111 3.06 -1.01 -8.48
CA GLY A 111 3.76 -1.51 -7.30
C GLY A 111 2.84 -2.06 -6.20
N GLY A 112 3.44 -2.41 -5.06
CA GLY A 112 2.75 -3.03 -3.93
C GLY A 112 1.53 -2.25 -3.42
N VAL A 113 1.68 -0.97 -3.05
CA VAL A 113 0.54 -0.14 -2.61
C VAL A 113 -0.32 0.28 -3.80
N GLY A 114 0.33 0.67 -4.90
CA GLY A 114 -0.32 1.24 -6.07
C GLY A 114 -1.41 0.34 -6.66
N HIS A 115 -1.15 -0.96 -6.78
CA HIS A 115 -2.10 -1.86 -7.44
C HIS A 115 -3.36 -2.10 -6.59
N TYR A 116 -3.26 -2.06 -5.26
CA TYR A 116 -4.43 -2.06 -4.38
C TYR A 116 -5.15 -0.71 -4.42
N ALA A 117 -4.41 0.40 -4.45
CA ALA A 117 -4.98 1.74 -4.47
C ALA A 117 -5.87 1.98 -5.70
N VAL A 118 -5.45 1.50 -6.88
CA VAL A 118 -6.29 1.57 -8.10
C VAL A 118 -7.60 0.81 -7.89
N GLN A 119 -7.54 -0.47 -7.50
CA GLN A 119 -8.72 -1.31 -7.34
C GLN A 119 -9.69 -0.75 -6.28
N LEU A 120 -9.16 -0.35 -5.12
CA LEU A 120 -9.97 0.22 -4.04
C LEU A 120 -10.59 1.56 -4.44
N ALA A 121 -9.88 2.44 -5.14
CA ALA A 121 -10.44 3.70 -5.62
C ALA A 121 -11.61 3.45 -6.60
N LYS A 122 -11.51 2.43 -7.46
CA LYS A 122 -12.60 2.04 -8.36
C LYS A 122 -13.83 1.51 -7.63
N LEU A 123 -13.66 0.75 -6.55
CA LEU A 123 -14.79 0.33 -5.69
C LEU A 123 -15.53 1.54 -5.10
N GLY A 124 -14.82 2.63 -4.81
CA GLY A 124 -15.42 3.88 -4.35
C GLY A 124 -15.93 4.81 -5.45
N ASN A 125 -16.15 4.31 -6.68
CA ASN A 125 -16.64 5.10 -7.81
C ASN A 125 -15.74 6.30 -8.21
N ALA A 126 -14.43 6.23 -7.91
CA ALA A 126 -13.49 7.26 -8.32
C ALA A 126 -13.10 7.16 -9.80
N HIS A 127 -12.75 8.31 -10.38
CA HIS A 127 -12.00 8.37 -11.63
C HIS A 127 -10.50 8.29 -11.31
N VAL A 128 -9.82 7.27 -11.82
CA VAL A 128 -8.45 6.94 -11.47
C VAL A 128 -7.54 7.20 -12.66
N THR A 129 -6.67 8.20 -12.50
CA THR A 129 -5.48 8.37 -13.34
C THR A 129 -4.31 7.68 -12.65
N ALA A 130 -3.51 6.93 -13.38
CA ALA A 130 -2.41 6.16 -12.83
C ALA A 130 -1.11 6.39 -13.61
N THR A 131 0.03 6.36 -12.91
CA THR A 131 1.35 6.35 -13.58
C THR A 131 2.09 5.06 -13.30
N CYS A 132 2.72 4.51 -14.35
CA CYS A 132 3.59 3.35 -14.27
C CYS A 132 4.58 3.38 -15.44
N GLY A 133 5.53 2.44 -15.50
CA GLY A 133 6.39 2.32 -16.67
C GLY A 133 5.65 1.64 -17.83
N ALA A 134 6.05 1.93 -19.07
CA ALA A 134 5.43 1.40 -20.29
C ALA A 134 4.99 -0.08 -20.23
N ARG A 135 5.87 -0.96 -19.72
CA ARG A 135 5.60 -2.41 -19.61
C ARG A 135 4.38 -2.79 -18.75
N ASN A 136 3.94 -1.91 -17.86
CA ASN A 136 2.87 -2.17 -16.90
C ASN A 136 1.57 -1.42 -17.23
N ILE A 137 1.49 -0.74 -18.38
CA ILE A 137 0.30 0.04 -18.75
C ILE A 137 -0.94 -0.84 -18.80
N ASP A 138 -0.89 -1.94 -19.56
CA ASP A 138 -2.05 -2.82 -19.73
C ASP A 138 -2.42 -3.54 -18.43
N PHE A 139 -1.41 -3.87 -17.62
CA PHE A 139 -1.62 -4.38 -16.28
C PHE A 139 -2.41 -3.37 -15.43
N VAL A 140 -1.98 -2.12 -15.34
CA VAL A 140 -2.66 -1.09 -14.53
C VAL A 140 -4.05 -0.77 -15.07
N LYS A 141 -4.25 -0.78 -16.39
CA LYS A 141 -5.59 -0.70 -17.00
C LYS A 141 -6.48 -1.87 -16.57
N SER A 142 -5.95 -3.08 -16.53
CA SER A 142 -6.71 -4.27 -16.10
C SER A 142 -7.15 -4.23 -14.63
N LEU A 143 -6.50 -3.41 -13.81
CA LEU A 143 -6.92 -3.12 -12.42
C LEU A 143 -8.10 -2.15 -12.34
N GLY A 144 -8.48 -1.54 -13.46
CA GLY A 144 -9.62 -0.61 -13.58
C GLY A 144 -9.24 0.87 -13.67
N ALA A 145 -7.97 1.23 -13.83
CA ALA A 145 -7.58 2.63 -14.03
C ALA A 145 -8.20 3.19 -15.33
N ASP A 146 -8.81 4.38 -15.26
CA ASP A 146 -9.46 5.04 -16.39
C ASP A 146 -8.43 5.65 -17.36
N GLU A 147 -7.36 6.20 -16.80
CA GLU A 147 -6.25 6.79 -17.55
C GLU A 147 -4.92 6.23 -17.03
N VAL A 148 -4.03 5.83 -17.93
CA VAL A 148 -2.70 5.32 -17.55
C VAL A 148 -1.62 6.03 -18.34
N LEU A 149 -0.66 6.61 -17.62
CA LEU A 149 0.44 7.39 -18.16
C LEU A 149 1.76 6.65 -17.97
N ASP A 150 2.56 6.55 -19.04
CA ASP A 150 3.96 6.19 -18.90
C ASP A 150 4.72 7.35 -18.27
N TYR A 151 5.28 7.17 -17.07
CA TYR A 151 5.99 8.23 -16.37
C TYR A 151 7.22 8.76 -17.13
N LYS A 152 7.71 8.05 -18.16
CA LYS A 152 8.82 8.49 -19.02
C LYS A 152 8.40 9.44 -20.14
N THR A 153 7.10 9.57 -20.40
CA THR A 153 6.55 10.52 -21.39
C THR A 153 6.40 11.92 -20.78
N PRO A 154 6.35 12.99 -21.59
CA PRO A 154 6.11 14.35 -21.09
C PRO A 154 4.83 14.47 -20.25
N GLU A 155 3.75 13.82 -20.68
CA GLU A 155 2.45 13.81 -19.98
C GLU A 155 2.55 13.10 -18.64
N GLY A 156 3.21 11.94 -18.60
CA GLY A 156 3.44 11.19 -17.36
C GLY A 156 4.38 11.89 -16.40
N ALA A 157 5.45 12.53 -16.89
CA ALA A 157 6.39 13.30 -16.08
C ALA A 157 5.75 14.55 -15.46
N THR A 158 4.81 15.17 -16.18
CA THR A 158 4.04 16.33 -15.69
C THR A 158 2.75 15.94 -14.98
N LEU A 159 2.46 14.63 -14.86
CA LEU A 159 1.25 14.07 -14.23
C LEU A 159 -0.06 14.63 -14.83
N LYS A 160 -0.04 15.02 -16.10
CA LYS A 160 -1.17 15.69 -16.75
C LYS A 160 -2.20 14.66 -17.23
N SER A 161 -3.40 14.72 -16.69
CA SER A 161 -4.53 13.88 -17.14
C SER A 161 -4.86 14.17 -18.61
N PRO A 162 -4.98 13.14 -19.47
CA PRO A 162 -5.39 13.28 -20.87
C PRO A 162 -6.75 13.96 -21.03
N SER A 163 -7.69 13.70 -20.13
CA SER A 163 -9.01 14.36 -20.09
C SER A 163 -9.03 15.67 -19.30
N GLY A 164 -7.86 16.17 -18.87
CA GLY A 164 -7.72 17.45 -18.19
C GLY A 164 -8.22 17.46 -16.75
N LYS A 165 -8.40 16.29 -16.11
CA LYS A 165 -8.84 16.20 -14.71
C LYS A 165 -7.86 16.91 -13.78
N LYS A 166 -8.40 17.52 -12.75
CA LYS A 166 -7.66 17.96 -11.57
C LYS A 166 -7.89 16.97 -10.45
N TYR A 167 -6.83 16.61 -9.73
CA TYR A 167 -6.87 15.56 -8.74
C TYR A 167 -7.27 16.11 -7.37
N ASP A 168 -8.27 15.48 -6.77
CA ASP A 168 -8.70 15.77 -5.40
C ASP A 168 -7.75 15.12 -4.41
N VAL A 169 -7.31 13.90 -4.71
CA VAL A 169 -6.28 13.21 -3.94
C VAL A 169 -5.27 12.52 -4.83
N VAL A 170 -4.00 12.62 -4.47
CA VAL A 170 -2.90 11.86 -5.06
C VAL A 170 -2.39 10.86 -4.04
N ILE A 171 -2.36 9.59 -4.41
CA ILE A 171 -1.71 8.51 -3.65
C ILE A 171 -0.29 8.38 -4.20
N HIS A 172 0.65 9.04 -3.52
CA HIS A 172 2.02 9.15 -4.00
C HIS A 172 2.86 7.95 -3.53
N CYS A 173 2.94 6.90 -4.36
CA CYS A 173 3.79 5.72 -4.12
C CYS A 173 5.16 5.79 -4.82
N ALA A 174 5.33 6.71 -5.78
CA ALA A 174 6.60 6.93 -6.44
C ALA A 174 7.57 7.72 -5.55
N ASN A 175 8.82 7.85 -5.98
CA ASN A 175 9.81 8.68 -5.32
C ASN A 175 10.14 9.93 -6.16
N SER A 176 10.66 10.97 -5.49
CA SER A 176 11.36 12.08 -6.16
C SER A 176 10.55 12.96 -7.12
N ILE A 177 9.24 13.12 -6.87
CA ILE A 177 8.42 14.12 -7.56
C ILE A 177 8.26 15.36 -6.66
N PRO A 178 8.67 16.57 -7.11
CA PRO A 178 8.51 17.77 -6.31
C PRO A 178 7.04 18.21 -6.23
N PHE A 179 6.68 18.92 -5.16
CA PHE A 179 5.31 19.39 -4.97
C PHE A 179 4.79 20.25 -6.13
N SER A 180 5.65 21.06 -6.75
CA SER A 180 5.31 21.92 -7.87
C SER A 180 4.71 21.16 -9.06
N THR A 181 5.15 19.92 -9.30
CA THR A 181 4.58 19.07 -10.35
C THR A 181 3.14 18.66 -10.02
N PHE A 182 2.86 18.35 -8.75
CA PHE A 182 1.50 18.03 -8.32
C PHE A 182 0.61 19.27 -8.30
N GLU A 183 1.11 20.39 -7.78
CA GLU A 183 0.35 21.62 -7.53
C GLU A 183 -0.40 22.12 -8.77
N LEU A 184 0.20 22.00 -9.95
CA LEU A 184 -0.42 22.37 -11.22
C LEU A 184 -1.60 21.47 -11.62
N ASN A 185 -1.66 20.25 -11.09
CA ASN A 185 -2.66 19.24 -11.42
C ASN A 185 -3.66 18.97 -10.29
N LEU A 186 -3.47 19.52 -9.10
CA LEU A 186 -4.42 19.41 -7.99
C LEU A 186 -5.67 20.28 -8.22
N SER A 187 -6.81 19.80 -7.72
CA SER A 187 -8.01 20.63 -7.54
C SER A 187 -7.77 21.71 -6.48
N GLU A 188 -8.73 22.61 -6.28
CA GLU A 188 -8.56 23.77 -5.38
C GLU A 188 -8.11 23.38 -3.97
N ASN A 189 -8.66 22.29 -3.45
CA ASN A 189 -8.36 21.73 -2.12
C ASN A 189 -7.63 20.38 -2.20
N GLY A 190 -6.96 20.12 -3.33
CA GLY A 190 -6.36 18.82 -3.60
C GLY A 190 -5.22 18.48 -2.63
N LYS A 191 -5.07 17.21 -2.32
CA LYS A 191 -4.06 16.71 -1.38
C LYS A 191 -3.14 15.68 -2.03
N VAL A 192 -1.84 15.81 -1.80
CA VAL A 192 -0.88 14.75 -2.11
C VAL A 192 -0.57 14.00 -0.83
N ILE A 193 -0.84 12.70 -0.82
CA ILE A 193 -0.58 11.84 0.32
C ILE A 193 0.69 11.05 0.03
N ASP A 194 1.78 11.43 0.68
CA ASP A 194 3.09 10.78 0.54
C ASP A 194 3.17 9.58 1.50
N ILE A 195 3.16 8.37 0.94
CA ILE A 195 3.12 7.13 1.72
C ILE A 195 4.49 6.68 2.21
N THR A 196 5.57 7.29 1.73
CA THR A 196 6.94 6.99 2.18
C THR A 196 7.67 8.31 2.42
N PRO A 197 7.20 9.10 3.40
CA PRO A 197 7.63 10.48 3.55
C PRO A 197 9.11 10.57 3.88
N ARG A 198 9.81 11.39 3.10
CA ARG A 198 11.20 11.81 3.36
C ARG A 198 11.21 13.06 4.24
N PRO A 199 12.33 13.43 4.88
CA PRO A 199 12.41 14.69 5.65
C PRO A 199 11.92 15.92 4.88
N SER A 200 12.14 15.98 3.56
CA SER A 200 11.62 17.02 2.68
C SER A 200 10.09 17.09 2.65
N ALA A 201 9.40 15.95 2.66
CA ALA A 201 7.93 15.86 2.72
C ALA A 201 7.38 16.51 3.99
N ILE A 202 8.03 16.23 5.13
CA ILE A 202 7.65 16.75 6.45
C ILE A 202 7.83 18.27 6.47
N TRP A 203 8.94 18.76 5.91
CA TRP A 203 9.18 20.19 5.77
C TRP A 203 8.13 20.88 4.89
N THR A 204 7.83 20.32 3.70
CA THR A 204 6.79 20.85 2.81
C THR A 204 5.43 20.91 3.49
N TYR A 205 5.06 19.87 4.24
CA TYR A 205 3.83 19.85 5.03
C TYR A 205 3.78 20.97 6.07
N ALA A 206 4.84 21.15 6.85
CA ALA A 206 4.92 22.18 7.88
C ALA A 206 4.76 23.59 7.27
N VAL A 207 5.46 23.87 6.18
CA VAL A 207 5.35 25.16 5.46
C VAL A 207 3.94 25.38 4.91
N LYS A 208 3.33 24.36 4.29
CA LYS A 208 1.98 24.48 3.70
C LYS A 208 0.90 24.69 4.76
N ASN A 209 1.00 24.04 5.90
CA ASN A 209 0.10 24.27 7.03
C ASN A 209 0.28 25.67 7.63
N LEU A 210 1.52 26.11 7.85
CA LEU A 210 1.82 27.45 8.38
C LEU A 210 1.29 28.56 7.46
N THR A 211 1.35 28.34 6.14
CA THR A 211 0.86 29.27 5.12
C THR A 211 -0.63 29.10 4.79
N MET A 212 -1.34 28.22 5.50
CA MET A 212 -2.77 27.90 5.27
C MET A 212 -3.10 27.61 3.79
N SER A 213 -2.20 26.91 3.10
CA SER A 213 -2.40 26.59 1.69
C SER A 213 -3.55 25.60 1.52
N LYS A 214 -4.49 25.92 0.62
CA LYS A 214 -5.62 25.04 0.28
C LYS A 214 -5.16 23.68 -0.30
N LYS A 215 -4.06 23.69 -1.05
CA LYS A 215 -3.41 22.48 -1.60
C LYS A 215 -2.38 21.97 -0.61
N GLN A 216 -2.50 20.71 -0.20
CA GLN A 216 -1.68 20.14 0.88
C GLN A 216 -0.76 19.02 0.39
N PHE A 217 0.39 18.87 1.06
CA PHE A 217 1.28 17.73 0.93
C PHE A 217 1.36 17.01 2.26
N VAL A 218 0.66 15.90 2.42
CA VAL A 218 0.41 15.23 3.71
C VAL A 218 1.26 13.97 3.81
N PRO A 219 2.24 13.90 4.73
CA PRO A 219 2.99 12.69 5.00
C PRO A 219 2.12 11.67 5.76
N LEU A 220 2.14 10.40 5.32
CA LEU A 220 1.48 9.31 6.02
C LEU A 220 2.42 8.71 7.08
N PHE A 221 2.05 8.85 8.35
CA PHE A 221 2.86 8.35 9.47
C PHE A 221 2.28 7.12 10.17
N LEU A 222 0.98 7.11 10.42
CA LEU A 222 0.32 6.08 11.21
C LEU A 222 -1.01 5.68 10.57
N ILE A 223 -1.24 4.38 10.47
CA ILE A 223 -2.51 3.80 10.03
C ILE A 223 -3.25 3.33 11.28
N GLN A 224 -4.49 3.81 11.45
CA GLN A 224 -5.35 3.41 12.56
C GLN A 224 -6.18 2.18 12.21
N LYS A 225 -6.73 1.51 13.22
CA LYS A 225 -7.68 0.38 13.07
C LYS A 225 -7.15 -0.75 12.17
N LEU A 226 -5.88 -1.13 12.38
CA LEU A 226 -5.18 -2.11 11.54
C LEU A 226 -5.94 -3.44 11.45
N ALA A 227 -6.47 -3.94 12.57
CA ALA A 227 -7.17 -5.22 12.64
C ALA A 227 -8.48 -5.21 11.84
N GLU A 228 -9.31 -4.19 12.07
CA GLU A 228 -10.61 -4.04 11.42
C GLU A 228 -10.44 -3.84 9.92
N ASN A 229 -9.49 -2.99 9.53
CA ASN A 229 -9.18 -2.71 8.14
C ASN A 229 -8.56 -3.94 7.44
N LEU A 230 -7.72 -4.73 8.13
CA LEU A 230 -7.15 -5.94 7.56
C LEU A 230 -8.23 -7.00 7.35
N LYS A 231 -9.13 -7.17 8.33
CA LYS A 231 -10.30 -8.06 8.19
C LYS A 231 -11.17 -7.64 7.01
N TYR A 232 -11.42 -6.35 6.84
CA TYR A 232 -12.16 -5.81 5.70
C TYR A 232 -11.47 -6.10 4.36
N LEU A 233 -10.16 -5.90 4.26
CA LEU A 233 -9.38 -6.22 3.04
C LEU A 233 -9.40 -7.71 2.72
N VAL A 234 -9.23 -8.57 3.71
CA VAL A 234 -9.32 -10.04 3.54
C VAL A 234 -10.70 -10.42 3.00
N ASN A 235 -11.78 -9.79 3.48
CA ASN A 235 -13.11 -10.03 2.95
C ASN A 235 -13.26 -9.54 1.50
N LEU A 236 -12.69 -8.40 1.13
CA LEU A 236 -12.71 -7.92 -0.27
C LEU A 236 -11.97 -8.88 -1.21
N VAL A 237 -10.85 -9.48 -0.75
CA VAL A 237 -10.14 -10.51 -1.52
C VAL A 237 -10.95 -11.79 -1.62
N LYS A 238 -11.55 -12.23 -0.51
CA LYS A 238 -12.47 -13.38 -0.49
C LYS A 238 -13.62 -13.21 -1.49
N GLU A 239 -14.21 -12.02 -1.55
CA GLU A 239 -15.32 -11.70 -2.46
C GLU A 239 -14.87 -11.45 -3.91
N GLY A 240 -13.56 -11.50 -4.20
CA GLY A 240 -13.00 -11.23 -5.52
C GLY A 240 -13.11 -9.76 -5.97
N LYS A 241 -13.52 -8.85 -5.09
CA LYS A 241 -13.62 -7.40 -5.34
C LYS A 241 -12.27 -6.73 -5.43
N VAL A 242 -11.27 -7.29 -4.75
CA VAL A 242 -9.86 -6.89 -4.84
C VAL A 242 -9.03 -8.13 -5.13
N LYS A 243 -8.12 -8.03 -6.08
CA LYS A 243 -7.18 -9.10 -6.44
C LYS A 243 -5.78 -8.74 -5.98
N THR A 244 -5.16 -9.65 -5.24
CA THR A 244 -3.74 -9.58 -4.95
C THR A 244 -2.96 -9.99 -6.19
N VAL A 245 -1.97 -9.18 -6.57
CA VAL A 245 -1.04 -9.51 -7.65
C VAL A 245 0.30 -9.90 -7.06
N ILE A 246 0.73 -11.13 -7.32
CA ILE A 246 2.03 -11.65 -6.88
C ILE A 246 3.00 -11.51 -8.05
N ASP A 247 4.07 -10.76 -7.85
CA ASP A 247 5.15 -10.59 -8.83
C ASP A 247 5.97 -11.87 -8.97
N SER A 248 6.35 -12.46 -7.85
CA SER A 248 7.22 -13.62 -7.77
C SER A 248 7.16 -14.26 -6.39
N LYS A 249 7.50 -15.54 -6.33
CA LYS A 249 7.61 -16.34 -5.12
C LYS A 249 9.03 -16.91 -5.01
N TYR A 250 9.59 -16.89 -3.80
CA TYR A 250 10.90 -17.45 -3.48
C TYR A 250 10.79 -18.33 -2.25
N SER A 251 11.60 -19.37 -2.15
CA SER A 251 11.76 -20.10 -0.88
C SER A 251 12.53 -19.24 0.13
N LEU A 252 12.34 -19.48 1.43
CA LEU A 252 13.11 -18.80 2.48
C LEU A 252 14.63 -18.99 2.31
N SER A 253 15.06 -20.14 1.82
CA SER A 253 16.47 -20.44 1.48
C SER A 253 17.05 -19.61 0.32
N LYS A 254 16.20 -18.85 -0.40
CA LYS A 254 16.57 -17.94 -1.49
C LYS A 254 16.01 -16.54 -1.26
N ALA A 255 15.74 -16.17 -0.01
CA ALA A 255 15.18 -14.86 0.32
C ALA A 255 16.13 -13.70 -0.09
N GLU A 256 17.43 -13.98 -0.19
CA GLU A 256 18.45 -13.09 -0.72
C GLU A 256 18.35 -12.85 -2.23
N ASP A 257 17.57 -13.62 -2.98
CA ASP A 257 17.24 -13.30 -4.38
C ASP A 257 16.05 -12.35 -4.43
N ALA A 258 15.08 -12.53 -3.53
CA ALA A 258 13.89 -11.68 -3.42
C ALA A 258 14.22 -10.23 -3.02
N TRP A 259 15.22 -10.06 -2.15
CA TRP A 259 15.54 -8.78 -1.50
C TRP A 259 16.24 -7.77 -2.44
N PRO A 260 17.46 -8.02 -2.96
CA PRO A 260 18.14 -7.14 -3.90
C PRO A 260 17.47 -7.09 -5.29
N ALA A 261 17.23 -8.23 -5.94
CA ALA A 261 16.92 -8.26 -7.38
C ALA A 261 15.55 -7.68 -7.76
N LYS A 262 14.62 -7.52 -6.80
CA LYS A 262 13.28 -7.01 -7.08
C LYS A 262 12.73 -6.03 -6.05
N SER A 263 13.01 -6.22 -4.76
CA SER A 263 12.53 -5.30 -3.72
C SER A 263 13.34 -4.00 -3.71
N ILE A 264 14.68 -4.09 -3.66
CA ILE A 264 15.56 -2.92 -3.69
C ILE A 264 15.53 -2.25 -5.07
N ASP A 265 15.59 -3.03 -6.14
CA ASP A 265 15.54 -2.49 -7.51
C ASP A 265 14.23 -1.76 -7.80
N GLY A 266 13.15 -2.02 -7.05
CA GLY A 266 11.90 -1.24 -7.11
C GLY A 266 11.06 -1.51 -8.37
N HIS A 267 11.28 -2.64 -9.03
CA HIS A 267 10.67 -2.99 -10.31
C HIS A 267 9.65 -4.14 -10.21
N ALA A 268 9.18 -4.48 -9.01
CA ALA A 268 8.13 -5.50 -8.84
C ALA A 268 6.76 -5.01 -9.37
N THR A 269 6.00 -5.93 -9.96
CA THR A 269 4.60 -5.71 -10.35
C THR A 269 3.68 -6.43 -9.36
N GLY A 270 3.09 -5.67 -8.43
CA GLY A 270 2.40 -6.22 -7.27
C GLY A 270 3.35 -6.50 -6.10
N LYS A 271 3.31 -7.71 -5.54
CA LYS A 271 4.04 -8.09 -4.32
C LYS A 271 4.95 -9.30 -4.52
N ILE A 272 6.16 -9.20 -3.95
CA ILE A 272 7.10 -10.32 -3.86
C ILE A 272 6.76 -11.12 -2.60
N ILE A 273 6.75 -12.45 -2.71
CA ILE A 273 6.45 -13.37 -1.62
C ILE A 273 7.65 -14.27 -1.35
N VAL A 274 7.94 -14.49 -0.07
CA VAL A 274 8.86 -15.52 0.40
C VAL A 274 8.03 -16.57 1.14
N GLU A 275 8.16 -17.83 0.75
CA GLU A 275 7.47 -18.98 1.34
C GLU A 275 8.47 -19.78 2.20
N PRO A 276 8.19 -19.98 3.50
CA PRO A 276 9.04 -20.76 4.41
C PRO A 276 9.00 -22.25 4.10
#